data_AF-A0A0U5H367-F1
#
_entry.id   AF-A0A0U5H367-F1
#
_cell.length_a   1.000
_cell.length_b   1.000
_cell.length_c   1.000
_cell.angle_alpha   90.00
_cell.angle_beta   90.00
_cell.angle_gamma   90.00
#
_symmetry.space_group_name_H-M   'P 1'
#
loop_
_entity.id
_entity.type
_entity.pdbx_description
1 polymer ?
#
loop_
_entity_poly.entity_id
_entity_poly.type
_entity_poly.pdbx_seq_one_letter_code
_entity_poly.pdbx_strand_id
1 'polypeptide(L)' 'MAEETTVAFVERWQTGAALLLASALAGGILAAVLGNADVPYGAFVGLVGGAVACFLALSYLLYGR' A
#
# COMPACT_ATOMS: atom_id res chain seq x y z
N MET A 1 -6.34 -12.86 28.66
CA MET A 1 -5.38 -12.28 27.71
C MET A 1 -4.36 -13.36 27.44
N ALA A 2 -4.46 -14.06 26.31
CA ALA A 2 -3.43 -15.03 25.95
C ALA A 2 -2.12 -14.26 25.72
N GLU A 3 -0.99 -14.79 26.20
CA GLU A 3 0.32 -14.23 25.90
C GLU A 3 0.52 -14.24 24.39
N GLU A 4 0.58 -13.04 23.78
CA GLU A 4 0.98 -12.90 22.38
C GLU A 4 2.46 -13.29 22.30
N THR A 5 2.77 -14.27 21.46
CA THR A 5 4.16 -14.66 21.25
C THR A 5 4.89 -13.55 20.50
N THR A 6 6.18 -13.36 20.78
CA THR A 6 7.02 -12.40 20.05
C THR A 6 6.96 -12.61 18.53
N VAL A 7 6.79 -13.87 18.08
CA VAL A 7 6.65 -14.23 16.67
C VAL A 7 5.36 -13.65 16.07
N ALA A 8 4.22 -13.84 16.73
CA ALA A 8 2.93 -13.33 16.26
C ALA A 8 2.93 -11.79 16.15
N PHE A 9 3.56 -11.12 17.12
CA PHE A 9 3.74 -9.67 17.09
C PHE A 9 4.58 -9.22 15.87
N VAL A 10 5.72 -9.88 15.62
CA VAL A 10 6.60 -9.56 14.49
C VAL A 10 5.90 -9.80 13.15
N GLU A 11 5.17 -10.90 12.99
CA GLU A 11 4.42 -11.21 11.76
C GLU A 11 3.36 -10.14 11.46
N ARG A 12 2.63 -9.68 12.49
CA ARG A 12 1.66 -8.60 12.33
C ARG A 12 2.32 -7.30 11.89
N TRP A 13 3.45 -6.96 12.50
CA TRP A 13 4.22 -5.78 12.12
C TRP A 13 4.75 -5.88 10.68
N GLN A 14 5.30 -7.03 10.29
CA GLN A 14 5.79 -7.29 8.93
C GLN A 14 4.69 -7.18 7.89
N THR A 15 3.49 -7.67 8.21
CA THR A 15 2.32 -7.54 7.33
C THR A 15 1.94 -6.07 7.13
N GLY A 16 1.96 -5.27 8.20
CA GLY A 16 1.75 -3.82 8.10
C GLY A 16 2.83 -3.11 7.26
N ALA A 17 4.10 -3.44 7.47
CA ALA A 17 5.21 -2.88 6.71
C ALA A 17 5.11 -3.26 5.21
N ALA A 18 4.83 -4.52 4.91
CA ALA A 18 4.65 -5.01 3.55
C ALA A 18 3.49 -4.29 2.83
N LEU A 19 2.38 -4.05 3.54
CA LEU A 19 1.23 -3.33 3.02
C LEU A 19 1.59 -1.88 2.63
N LEU A 20 2.31 -1.17 3.50
CA LEU A 20 2.76 0.20 3.22
C LEU A 20 3.74 0.24 2.03
N LEU A 21 4.69 -0.69 1.97
CA LEU A 21 5.65 -0.78 0.87
C LEU A 21 4.96 -1.10 -0.46
N ALA A 22 4.03 -2.07 -0.47
CA ALA A 22 3.25 -2.41 -1.65
C ALA A 22 2.42 -1.22 -2.15
N SER A 23 1.81 -0.46 -1.23
CA SER A 23 1.04 0.74 -1.54
C SER A 23 1.92 1.83 -2.15
N ALA A 24 3.08 2.10 -1.56
CA ALA A 24 4.04 3.07 -2.09
C ALA A 24 4.55 2.68 -3.48
N LEU A 25 4.83 1.38 -3.69
CA LEU A 25 5.27 0.86 -4.97
C LEU A 25 4.19 0.97 -6.04
N ALA A 26 2.94 0.63 -5.73
CA ALA A 26 1.81 0.79 -6.64
C ALA A 26 1.58 2.26 -7.01
N GLY A 27 1.65 3.17 -6.03
CA GLY A 27 1.61 4.60 -6.28
C GLY A 27 2.75 5.08 -7.19
N GLY A 28 3.98 4.65 -6.92
CA GLY A 28 5.14 5.00 -7.74
C GLY A 28 5.02 4.54 -9.20
N ILE A 29 4.51 3.31 -9.42
CA ILE A 29 4.25 2.79 -10.77
C ILE A 29 3.20 3.66 -11.47
N LEU A 30 2.07 3.96 -10.82
CA LEU A 30 1.03 4.80 -11.40
C LEU A 30 1.49 6.23 -11.67
N ALA A 31 2.31 6.79 -10.77
CA ALA A 31 2.93 8.09 -10.97
C ALA A 31 3.81 8.11 -12.21
N ALA A 32 4.63 7.07 -12.40
CA ALA A 32 5.47 6.94 -13.59
C ALA A 32 4.62 6.80 -14.85
N VAL A 33 3.60 5.94 -14.85
CA VAL A 33 2.71 5.72 -16.01
C VAL A 33 1.99 7.01 -16.40
N LEU A 34 1.33 7.67 -15.45
CA LEU A 34 0.55 8.89 -15.73
C LEU A 34 1.45 10.10 -16.03
N GLY A 35 2.62 10.18 -15.40
CA GLY A 35 3.61 11.21 -15.69
C GLY A 35 4.18 11.10 -17.11
N ASN A 36 4.42 9.88 -17.61
CA ASN A 36 4.88 9.66 -18.99
C ASN A 36 3.77 9.85 -20.04
N ALA A 37 2.50 9.88 -19.62
CA ALA A 37 1.36 10.08 -20.51
C ALA A 37 0.95 11.56 -20.65
N ASP A 38 1.78 12.51 -20.18
CA ASP A 38 1.50 13.95 -20.16
C ASP A 38 0.16 14.33 -19.51
N VAL A 39 -0.33 13.50 -18.59
CA VAL A 39 -1.55 13.79 -17.83
C VAL A 39 -1.26 14.95 -16.88
N PRO A 40 -2.05 16.04 -16.89
CA PRO A 40 -1.89 17.13 -15.93
C PRO A 40 -1.93 16.61 -14.50
N TYR A 41 -0.89 16.91 -13.72
CA TYR A 41 -0.71 16.41 -12.35
C TYR A 41 -0.67 14.87 -12.23
N GLY A 42 -0.46 14.14 -13.34
CA GLY A 42 -0.54 12.68 -13.42
C GLY A 42 0.41 11.97 -12.47
N ALA A 43 1.63 12.47 -12.31
CA ALA A 43 2.59 11.91 -11.36
C ALA A 43 2.09 12.00 -9.90
N PHE A 44 1.56 13.15 -9.49
CA PHE A 44 1.06 13.35 -8.13
C PHE A 44 -0.21 12.54 -7.87
N VAL A 45 -1.18 12.59 -8.80
CA VAL A 45 -2.43 11.84 -8.71
C VAL A 45 -2.17 10.33 -8.74
N GLY A 46 -1.23 9.88 -9.59
CA GLY A 46 -0.82 8.49 -9.66
C GLY A 46 -0.16 8.00 -8.37
N LEU A 47 0.70 8.81 -7.77
CA LEU A 47 1.37 8.47 -6.51
C LEU A 47 0.35 8.34 -5.37
N VAL A 48 -0.40 9.41 -5.10
CA VAL A 48 -1.31 9.47 -3.96
C VAL A 48 -2.52 8.57 -4.19
N GLY A 49 -3.18 8.69 -5.35
CA GLY A 49 -4.35 7.91 -5.70
C GLY A 49 -4.03 6.42 -5.82
N GLY A 50 -2.91 6.07 -6.45
CA GLY A 50 -2.46 4.69 -6.58
C GLY A 50 -2.10 4.05 -5.24
N ALA A 51 -1.38 4.78 -4.39
CA ALA A 51 -1.04 4.28 -3.05
C ALA A 51 -2.29 4.10 -2.17
N VAL A 52 -3.20 5.06 -2.16
CA VAL A 52 -4.45 4.96 -1.38
C VAL A 52 -5.33 3.83 -1.90
N ALA A 53 -5.53 3.70 -3.21
CA ALA A 53 -6.33 2.63 -3.79
C ALA A 53 -5.74 1.25 -3.48
N CYS A 54 -4.42 1.09 -3.62
CA CYS A 54 -3.74 -0.16 -3.29
C CYS A 54 -3.82 -0.48 -1.80
N PHE A 55 -3.60 0.51 -0.93
CA PHE A 55 -3.74 0.38 0.52
C PHE A 55 -5.15 -0.12 0.90
N LEU A 56 -6.20 0.50 0.34
CA LEU A 56 -7.58 0.11 0.61
C LEU A 56 -7.88 -1.30 0.12
N ALA A 57 -7.45 -1.64 -1.09
CA ALA A 57 -7.65 -2.98 -1.66
C ALA A 57 -6.96 -4.06 -0.83
N LEU A 58 -5.68 -3.87 -0.48
CA LEU A 58 -4.92 -4.81 0.33
C LEU A 58 -5.44 -4.87 1.77
N SER A 59 -5.83 -3.74 2.35
CA SER A 59 -6.41 -3.72 3.70
C SER A 59 -7.74 -4.47 3.75
N TYR A 60 -8.59 -4.31 2.74
CA TYR A 60 -9.83 -5.08 2.63
C TYR A 60 -9.55 -6.58 2.50
N LEU A 61 -8.58 -6.99 1.68
CA LEU A 61 -8.23 -8.39 1.50
C LEU A 61 -7.63 -9.05 2.75
N LEU A 62 -6.80 -8.31 3.50
CA LEU A 62 -6.06 -8.84 4.66
C LEU A 62 -6.84 -8.73 5.98
N TYR A 63 -7.67 -7.70 6.14
CA TYR A 63 -8.36 -7.41 7.42
C TYR A 63 -9.88 -7.31 7.31
N GLY A 64 -10.44 -7.11 6.12
CA GLY A 64 -11.89 -6.92 5.90
C GLY A 64 -12.64 -8.19 5.47
N ARG A 65 -11.91 -9.29 5.29
CA ARG A 65 -12.44 -10.66 5.09
C ARG A 65 -12.56 -11.38 6.43
#